data_AF-F2R6R9-F1
#
_entry.id   AF-F2R6R9-F1
#
_cell.length_a   1.000
_cell.length_b   1.000
_cell.length_c   1.000
_cell.angle_alpha   90.00
_cell.angle_beta   90.00
_cell.angle_gamma   90.00
#
_symmetry.space_group_name_H-M   'P 1'
#
loop_
_entity.id
_entity.type
_entity.pdbx_description
1 polymer ?
#
loop_
_entity_poly.entity_id
_entity_poly.type
_entity_poly.pdbx_seq_one_letter_code
_entity_poly.pdbx_strand_id
1 'polypeptide(L)' 'MADHFGASYAESFARDHVMAELGGRTVREALDAGWEAKDVWRAVCAAVDVPADKR' A
#
# COMPACT_ATOMS: atom_id res chain seq x y z
N MET A 1 -18.94 -10.99 -3.43
CA MET A 1 -17.51 -11.05 -3.80
C MET A 1 -16.78 -9.79 -3.29
N ALA A 2 -16.98 -9.46 -2.02
CA ALA A 2 -16.35 -8.33 -1.33
C ALA A 2 -15.76 -8.81 0.02
N ASP A 3 -15.39 -10.09 0.10
CA ASP A 3 -15.30 -10.81 1.38
C ASP A 3 -13.97 -11.55 1.60
N HIS A 4 -13.02 -11.49 0.67
CA HIS A 4 -11.78 -12.28 0.79
C HIS A 4 -10.52 -11.49 1.14
N PHE A 5 -10.56 -10.17 1.12
CA PHE A 5 -9.41 -9.34 1.51
C PHE A 5 -9.92 -8.23 2.41
N GLY A 6 -10.24 -8.60 3.65
CA GLY A 6 -10.68 -7.66 4.68
C GLY A 6 -9.63 -6.59 4.92
N ALA A 7 -10.07 -5.40 5.35
CA ALA A 7 -9.20 -4.27 5.69
C ALA A 7 -8.00 -4.66 6.57
N SER A 8 -8.14 -5.71 7.38
CA SER A 8 -7.08 -6.32 8.17
C SER A 8 -5.91 -6.85 7.34
N TYR A 9 -6.15 -7.51 6.19
CA TYR A 9 -5.07 -7.96 5.31
C TYR A 9 -4.36 -6.79 4.63
N ALA A 10 -5.11 -5.75 4.24
CA ALA A 10 -4.54 -4.52 3.71
C ALA A 10 -3.68 -3.80 4.76
N GLU A 11 -4.09 -3.78 6.04
CA GLU A 11 -3.29 -3.21 7.13
C GLU A 11 -2.02 -4.02 7.41
N SER A 12 -2.10 -5.35 7.48
CA SER A 12 -0.91 -6.20 7.63
C SER A 12 0.04 -6.03 6.46
N PHE A 13 -0.47 -6.01 5.22
CA PHE A 13 0.32 -5.75 4.04
C PHE A 13 1.00 -4.36 4.08
N ALA A 14 0.26 -3.33 4.48
CA ALA A 14 0.79 -1.98 4.63
C ALA A 14 1.91 -1.87 5.70
N ARG A 15 1.96 -2.80 6.66
CA ARG A 15 2.97 -2.85 7.72
C ARG A 15 4.18 -3.72 7.39
N ASP A 16 3.99 -4.82 6.68
CA ASP A 16 5.07 -5.79 6.40
C ASP A 16 5.67 -5.63 4.99
N HIS A 17 4.99 -4.96 4.07
CA HIS A 17 5.45 -4.84 2.70
C HIS A 17 6.29 -3.58 2.49
N VAL A 18 7.59 -3.78 2.29
CA VAL A 18 8.56 -2.73 1.99
C VAL A 18 8.54 -2.43 0.49
N MET A 19 8.31 -1.18 0.12
CA MET A 19 8.22 -0.76 -1.28
C MET A 19 9.45 0.06 -1.66
N ALA A 20 10.10 -0.31 -2.77
CA ALA A 20 11.23 0.45 -3.32
C ALA A 20 10.80 1.88 -3.74
N GLU A 21 9.57 2.03 -4.23
CA GLU A 21 8.95 3.31 -4.61
C GLU A 21 8.82 4.29 -3.43
N LEU A 22 8.73 3.78 -2.20
CA LEU A 22 8.70 4.59 -0.96
C LEU A 22 10.11 4.81 -0.38
N GLY A 23 11.15 4.52 -1.16
CA GLY A 23 12.55 4.59 -0.72
C GLY A 23 12.94 3.41 0.16
N GLY A 24 12.34 2.24 -0.04
CA GLY A 24 12.59 1.05 0.77
C GLY A 24 11.89 1.12 2.13
N ARG A 25 10.67 1.66 2.16
CA ARG A 25 9.85 1.81 3.37
C ARG A 25 8.50 1.13 3.22
N THR A 26 7.88 0.81 4.34
CA THR A 26 6.50 0.35 4.38
C THR A 26 5.52 1.52 4.21
N VAL A 27 4.25 1.22 3.89
CA VAL A 27 3.18 2.23 3.82
C VAL A 27 3.06 2.97 5.15
N ARG A 28 3.15 2.24 6.27
CA ARG A 28 3.08 2.83 7.61
C ARG A 28 4.24 3.78 7.88
N GLU A 29 5.46 3.38 7.53
CA GLU A 29 6.64 4.22 7.71
C GLU A 29 6.64 5.44 6.80
N ALA A 30 6.13 5.32 5.57
CA ALA A 30 5.98 6.48 4.68
C ALA A 30 4.98 7.49 5.26
N LEU A 31 3.82 7.02 5.73
CA LEU A 31 2.83 7.88 6.39
C LEU A 31 3.39 8.55 7.66
N ASP A 32 4.13 7.81 8.49
CA ASP A 32 4.78 8.34 9.69
C ASP A 32 5.87 9.37 9.36
N ALA A 33 6.60 9.15 8.27
CA ALA A 33 7.57 10.09 7.71
C ALA A 33 6.92 11.35 7.08
N GLY A 34 5.58 11.47 7.13
CA GLY A 34 4.84 12.63 6.63
C GLY A 34 4.48 12.57 5.16
N TRP A 35 4.52 11.39 4.53
CA TRP A 35 4.07 11.24 3.15
C TRP A 35 2.55 11.37 3.06
N GLU A 36 2.08 11.97 1.98
CA GLU A 36 0.65 12.04 1.71
C GLU A 36 0.09 10.65 1.42
N ALA A 37 -1.06 10.33 2.02
CA ALA A 37 -1.73 9.05 1.81
C ALA A 37 -2.01 8.75 0.32
N LYS A 38 -2.18 9.80 -0.49
CA LYS A 38 -2.39 9.70 -1.94
C LYS A 38 -1.15 9.21 -2.68
N ASP A 39 0.04 9.73 -2.34
CA ASP A 39 1.30 9.28 -2.94
C ASP A 39 1.65 7.88 -2.48
N VAL A 40 1.41 7.57 -1.20
CA VAL A 40 1.58 6.22 -0.68
C VAL A 40 0.65 5.22 -1.39
N TRP A 41 -0.61 5.57 -1.63
CA TRP A 41 -1.54 4.73 -2.40
C TRP A 41 -1.09 4.52 -3.86
N ARG A 42 -0.51 5.54 -4.51
CA ARG A 42 0.05 5.39 -5.85
C ARG A 42 1.23 4.42 -5.89
N ALA A 43 2.15 4.56 -4.93
CA ALA A 43 3.29 3.65 -4.80
C ALA A 43 2.82 2.22 -4.51
N VAL A 44 1.79 2.05 -3.68
CA VAL A 44 1.14 0.74 -3.48
C VAL A 44 0.64 0.22 -4.82
N CYS A 45 -0.23 0.94 -5.54
CA CYS A 45 -0.77 0.49 -6.82
C CYS A 45 0.33 0.09 -7.84
N ALA A 46 1.44 0.82 -7.87
CA ALA A 46 2.58 0.52 -8.74
C ALA A 46 3.37 -0.71 -8.27
N ALA A 47 3.55 -0.89 -6.96
CA ALA A 47 4.29 -2.02 -6.39
C ALA A 47 3.54 -3.36 -6.47
N VAL A 48 2.22 -3.35 -6.26
CA VAL A 48 1.40 -4.58 -6.29
C VAL A 48 0.84 -4.95 -7.67
N ASP A 49 1.19 -4.18 -8.72
CA ASP A 49 0.64 -4.34 -10.09
C ASP A 49 -0.87 -4.61 -10.03
N VAL A 50 -1.61 -3.80 -9.25
CA VAL A 50 -3.02 -4.06 -9.00
C VAL A 50 -3.72 -3.97 -10.35
N PRO A 51 -4.33 -5.06 -10.85
CA PRO A 51 -4.94 -5.05 -12.16
C PRO A 51 -6.01 -3.96 -12.20
N ALA A 52 -5.97 -3.16 -13.27
CA ALA A 52 -6.74 -1.92 -13.45
C ALA A 52 -8.27 -2.09 -13.30
N ASP A 53 -8.76 -3.32 -13.25
CA ASP A 53 -10.16 -3.69 -13.04
C ASP A 53 -10.69 -3.36 -11.63
N LYS A 54 -9.81 -3.01 -10.67
CA LYS A 54 -10.17 -2.65 -9.29
C LYS A 54 -9.73 -1.24 -8.85
N ARG A 55 -9.49 -0.33 -9.79
CA ARG A 55 -9.04 1.05 -9.53
C ARG A 55 -10.17 2.00 -9.13
#